data_AF-A0AA89LMJ4-F1
#
_entry.id   AF-A0AA89LMJ4-F1
#
_cell.length_a   1.000
_cell.length_b   1.000
_cell.length_c   1.000
_cell.angle_alpha   90.00
_cell.angle_beta   90.00
_cell.angle_gamma   90.00
#
_symmetry.space_group_name_H-M   'P 1'
#
loop_
_entity.id
_entity.type
_entity.pdbx_description
1 polymer ?
#
loop_
_entity_poly.entity_id
_entity_poly.type
_entity_poly.pdbx_seq_one_letter_code
_entity_poly.pdbx_strand_id
1 'polypeptide(L)'
;MLHIHAATGHGIGIHVHEGGVRFGLGSQYGLLPNAVISVEPGIYVPGKGDVRIENIVVIHPSEQEPGKMALENLVTVGYDWDLIALDLLTDDERAYLLDYEQLWIEHGTNVTHCALL
;
A
#
# COMPACT_ATOMS: atom_id res chain seq x y z
N MET A 1 0.58 3.68 -24.65
CA MET A 1 -0.03 4.60 -23.67
C MET A 1 -0.02 3.90 -22.33
N LEU A 2 0.26 4.64 -21.25
CA LEU A 2 0.24 4.10 -19.90
C LEU A 2 -1.19 4.12 -19.38
N HIS A 3 -1.64 3.05 -18.73
CA HIS A 3 -3.00 3.00 -18.20
C HIS A 3 -3.04 2.67 -16.70
N ILE A 4 -3.85 3.43 -15.97
CA ILE A 4 -4.32 3.12 -14.62
C ILE A 4 -5.82 2.90 -14.76
N HIS A 5 -6.27 1.66 -14.66
CA HIS A 5 -7.66 1.27 -14.96
C HIS A 5 -8.53 1.12 -13.70
N ALA A 6 -7.93 0.85 -12.54
CA ALA A 6 -8.63 0.54 -11.30
C ALA A 6 -8.58 1.69 -10.29
N ALA A 7 -9.46 1.63 -9.30
CA ALA A 7 -9.37 2.48 -8.11
C ALA A 7 -8.09 2.12 -7.32
N THR A 8 -7.62 3.04 -6.48
CA THR A 8 -6.48 2.80 -5.61
C THR A 8 -6.83 1.89 -4.43
N GLY A 9 -8.11 1.70 -4.10
CA GLY A 9 -8.52 0.76 -3.07
C GLY A 9 -10.01 0.71 -2.80
N HIS A 10 -10.44 -0.36 -2.14
CA HIS A 10 -11.83 -0.62 -1.75
C HIS A 10 -11.91 -1.12 -0.30
N GLY A 11 -13.07 -0.93 0.34
CA GLY A 11 -13.33 -1.48 1.67
C GLY A 11 -13.29 -3.00 1.67
N ILE A 12 -12.90 -3.56 2.80
CA ILE A 12 -12.85 -5.01 3.04
C ILE A 12 -13.62 -5.29 4.34
N GLY A 13 -14.54 -6.24 4.26
CA GLY A 13 -15.30 -6.71 5.40
C GLY A 13 -15.49 -8.22 5.32
N ILE A 14 -16.74 -8.69 5.33
CA ILE A 14 -17.01 -10.11 5.02
C ILE A 14 -16.72 -10.37 3.55
N HIS A 15 -17.03 -9.40 2.68
CA HIS A 15 -16.69 -9.47 1.27
C HIS A 15 -15.30 -8.85 1.03
N VAL A 16 -14.57 -9.45 0.08
CA VAL A 16 -13.30 -8.90 -0.38
C VAL A 16 -13.48 -7.51 -0.95
N HIS A 17 -14.60 -7.22 -1.64
CA HIS A 17 -14.97 -5.87 -2.05
C HIS A 17 -16.24 -5.46 -1.31
N GLU A 18 -16.10 -4.56 -0.34
CA GLU A 18 -17.21 -4.03 0.46
C GLU A 18 -17.32 -2.51 0.35
N GLY A 19 -18.56 -2.01 0.32
CA GLY A 19 -18.84 -0.57 0.23
C GLY A 19 -18.60 0.17 1.55
N GLY A 20 -18.82 1.49 1.54
CA GLY A 20 -18.73 2.34 2.74
C GLY A 20 -17.41 3.10 2.88
N VAL A 21 -16.32 2.61 2.29
CA VAL A 21 -15.05 3.33 2.12
C VAL A 21 -14.42 2.97 0.76
N ARG A 22 -13.77 3.95 0.11
CA ARG A 22 -13.12 3.74 -1.19
C ARG A 22 -12.04 4.78 -1.45
N PHE A 23 -10.86 4.34 -1.86
CA PHE A 23 -9.79 5.20 -2.38
C PHE A 23 -9.86 5.22 -3.91
N GLY A 24 -10.45 6.27 -4.45
CA GLY A 24 -10.51 6.45 -5.89
C GLY A 24 -11.22 7.74 -6.27
N LEU A 25 -11.00 8.16 -7.50
CA LEU A 25 -11.63 9.36 -8.05
C LEU A 25 -13.16 9.27 -7.91
N GLY A 26 -13.77 10.38 -7.48
CA GLY A 26 -15.21 10.51 -7.30
C GLY A 26 -15.79 9.79 -6.08
N SER A 27 -14.96 9.26 -5.16
CA SER A 27 -15.46 8.70 -3.90
C SER A 27 -16.21 9.77 -3.10
N GLN A 28 -17.40 9.42 -2.60
CA GLN A 28 -18.22 10.28 -1.74
C GLN A 28 -18.17 9.85 -0.27
N TYR A 29 -17.45 8.77 0.03
CA TYR A 29 -17.28 8.26 1.38
C TYR A 29 -16.17 9.01 2.11
N GLY A 30 -16.40 9.34 3.37
CA GLY A 30 -15.36 9.86 4.26
C GLY A 30 -14.38 8.76 4.71
N LEU A 31 -13.26 9.16 5.31
CA LEU A 31 -12.37 8.25 6.00
C LEU A 31 -13.04 7.81 7.32
N LEU A 32 -13.25 6.52 7.48
CA LEU A 32 -13.91 5.93 8.64
C LEU A 32 -12.86 5.24 9.51
N PRO A 33 -12.63 5.69 10.77
CA PRO A 33 -11.78 4.97 11.71
C PRO A 33 -12.21 3.51 11.86
N ASN A 34 -11.24 2.62 12.00
CA ASN A 34 -11.37 1.17 12.06
C ASN A 34 -11.88 0.49 10.77
N ALA A 35 -12.08 1.24 9.68
CA ALA A 35 -12.34 0.62 8.39
C ALA A 35 -11.07 -0.04 7.86
N VAL A 36 -11.22 -1.25 7.32
CA VAL A 36 -10.17 -1.99 6.64
C VAL A 36 -10.32 -1.75 5.13
N ILE A 37 -9.22 -1.44 4.47
CA ILE A 37 -9.21 -1.06 3.05
C ILE A 37 -7.97 -1.61 2.35
N SER A 38 -8.08 -1.94 1.06
CA SER A 38 -6.90 -2.13 0.20
C SER A 38 -6.24 -0.79 -0.16
N VAL A 39 -4.93 -0.82 -0.38
CA VAL A 39 -4.15 0.23 -1.05
C VAL A 39 -3.35 -0.46 -2.13
N GLU A 40 -3.79 -0.31 -3.38
CA GLU A 40 -3.41 -1.18 -4.50
C GLU A 40 -3.09 -0.42 -5.81
N PRO A 41 -2.20 0.59 -5.80
CA PRO A 41 -1.80 1.24 -7.04
C PRO A 41 -1.19 0.24 -8.03
N GLY A 42 -1.52 0.41 -9.31
CA GLY A 42 -1.01 -0.45 -10.37
C GLY A 42 -0.95 0.24 -11.73
N ILE A 43 -0.07 -0.29 -12.58
CA ILE A 43 0.30 0.26 -13.87
C ILE A 43 0.28 -0.88 -14.90
N TYR A 44 -0.39 -0.64 -16.03
CA TYR A 44 -0.61 -1.64 -17.06
C TYR A 44 -0.01 -1.16 -18.37
N VAL A 45 0.93 -1.93 -18.93
CA VAL A 45 1.72 -1.53 -20.10
C VAL A 45 1.55 -2.56 -21.23
N PRO A 46 0.72 -2.26 -22.24
CA PRO A 46 0.43 -3.17 -23.33
C PRO A 46 1.69 -3.72 -24.01
N GLY A 47 1.76 -5.05 -24.10
CA GLY A 47 2.89 -5.76 -24.72
C GLY A 47 4.20 -5.77 -23.92
N LYS A 48 4.20 -5.26 -22.68
CA LYS A 48 5.38 -5.28 -21.80
C LYS A 48 5.13 -5.99 -20.46
N GLY A 49 3.94 -5.82 -19.90
CA GLY A 49 3.57 -6.39 -18.61
C GLY A 49 2.93 -5.36 -17.69
N ASP A 50 2.51 -5.83 -16.52
CA ASP A 50 1.73 -5.08 -15.55
C ASP A 50 2.32 -5.25 -14.15
N VAL A 51 2.17 -4.23 -13.32
CA VAL A 51 2.59 -4.27 -11.91
C VAL A 51 1.46 -3.71 -11.06
N ARG A 52 1.13 -4.41 -9.97
CA ARG A 52 0.27 -3.91 -8.89
C ARG A 52 0.90 -4.29 -7.56
N ILE A 53 0.93 -3.35 -6.65
CA ILE A 53 1.42 -3.53 -5.27
C ILE A 53 0.23 -3.26 -4.38
N GLU A 54 -0.14 -4.21 -3.52
CA GLU A 54 -1.37 -4.17 -2.74
C GLU A 54 -1.11 -4.53 -1.27
N ASN A 55 -1.46 -3.61 -0.38
CA ASN A 55 -1.53 -3.86 1.06
C ASN A 55 -2.96 -3.72 1.56
N ILE A 56 -3.27 -4.45 2.64
CA ILE A 56 -4.48 -4.22 3.43
C ILE A 56 -4.09 -3.40 4.64
N VAL A 57 -4.81 -2.31 4.86
CA VAL A 57 -4.55 -1.35 5.94
C VAL A 57 -5.81 -1.07 6.75
N VAL A 58 -5.63 -0.70 8.00
CA VAL A 58 -6.69 -0.15 8.85
C VAL A 58 -6.51 1.36 8.98
N ILE A 59 -7.62 2.10 8.90
CA ILE A 59 -7.65 3.55 9.12
C ILE A 59 -7.75 3.81 10.62
N HIS A 60 -6.88 4.64 11.18
CA HIS A 60 -6.96 5.08 12.57
C HIS A 60 -6.65 6.58 12.71
N PRO A 61 -7.04 7.25 13.81
CA PRO A 61 -6.60 8.61 14.08
C PRO A 61 -5.07 8.69 14.16
N SER A 62 -4.47 9.71 13.54
CA SER A 62 -3.02 9.91 13.63
C SER A 62 -2.63 10.32 15.05
N GLU A 63 -1.60 9.66 15.59
CA GLU A 63 -1.00 10.03 16.87
C GLU A 63 -0.07 11.24 16.75
N GLN A 64 0.53 11.43 15.57
CA GLN A 64 1.50 12.49 15.27
C GLN A 64 0.82 13.78 14.82
N GLU A 65 -0.33 13.69 14.15
CA GLU A 65 -1.03 14.82 13.55
C GLU A 65 -2.50 14.90 14.01
N PRO A 66 -2.78 15.61 15.12
CA PRO A 66 -4.13 15.71 15.66
C PRO A 66 -5.16 16.19 14.63
N GLY A 67 -6.27 15.46 14.50
CA GLY A 67 -7.33 15.76 13.55
C GLY A 67 -7.15 15.13 12.16
N LYS A 68 -6.04 14.44 11.90
CA LYS A 68 -5.84 13.61 10.70
C LYS A 68 -6.04 12.13 10.98
N MET A 69 -6.17 11.36 9.91
CA MET A 69 -6.15 9.89 9.94
C MET A 69 -4.81 9.39 9.40
N ALA A 70 -4.39 8.23 9.88
CA ALA A 70 -3.24 7.47 9.44
C ALA A 70 -3.67 6.05 9.02
N LEU A 71 -2.76 5.33 8.37
CA LEU A 71 -2.94 3.99 7.87
C LEU A 71 -1.93 3.06 8.53
N GLU A 72 -2.40 1.93 9.04
CA GLU A 72 -1.57 0.89 9.62
C GLU A 72 -1.70 -0.40 8.79
N ASN A 73 -0.58 -1.02 8.45
CA ASN A 73 -0.57 -2.26 7.67
C ASN A 73 -1.07 -3.45 8.50
N LEU A 74 -2.03 -4.20 7.96
CA LEU A 74 -2.51 -5.46 8.54
C LEU A 74 -1.86 -6.69 7.91
N VAL A 75 -1.39 -6.55 6.66
CA VAL A 75 -0.73 -7.62 5.91
C VAL A 75 0.74 -7.30 5.75
N THR A 76 1.53 -8.37 5.82
CA THR A 76 2.94 -8.34 6.17
C THR A 76 3.73 -9.21 5.20
N VAL A 77 4.16 -8.63 4.08
CA VAL A 77 4.92 -9.33 3.02
C VAL A 77 5.97 -8.37 2.47
N GLY A 78 7.21 -8.86 2.36
CA GLY A 78 8.33 -8.08 1.82
C GLY A 78 8.15 -7.72 0.34
N TYR A 79 8.89 -6.70 -0.09
CA TYR A 79 8.90 -6.32 -1.50
C TYR A 79 9.83 -7.20 -2.32
N ASP A 80 9.59 -7.24 -3.63
CA ASP A 80 10.61 -7.69 -4.57
C ASP A 80 11.56 -6.53 -4.91
N TRP A 81 12.67 -6.47 -4.17
CA TRP A 81 13.70 -5.44 -4.28
C TRP A 81 14.44 -5.45 -5.62
N ASP A 82 14.43 -6.56 -6.37
CA ASP A 82 15.02 -6.61 -7.71
C ASP A 82 14.25 -5.72 -8.71
N LEU A 83 13.02 -5.32 -8.36
CA LEU A 83 12.13 -4.49 -9.18
C LEU A 83 12.05 -3.03 -8.72
N ILE A 84 12.81 -2.62 -7.71
CA ILE A 84 12.79 -1.26 -7.16
C ILE A 84 13.93 -0.42 -7.74
N ALA A 85 13.57 0.62 -8.50
CA ALA A 85 14.52 1.64 -8.95
C ALA A 85 14.84 2.62 -7.80
N LEU A 86 15.88 2.31 -7.02
CA LEU A 86 16.22 3.06 -5.81
C LEU A 86 16.47 4.55 -6.09
N ASP A 87 17.04 4.90 -7.24
CA ASP A 87 17.32 6.28 -7.64
C ASP A 87 16.05 7.14 -7.82
N LEU A 88 14.87 6.52 -7.91
CA LEU A 88 13.59 7.23 -7.95
C LEU A 88 12.99 7.46 -6.56
N LEU A 89 13.52 6.82 -5.51
CA LEU A 89 13.02 6.96 -4.15
C LEU A 89 13.63 8.16 -3.44
N THR A 90 12.78 8.92 -2.75
CA THR A 90 13.17 9.93 -1.78
C THR A 90 13.78 9.31 -0.51
N ASP A 91 14.43 10.13 0.30
CA ASP A 91 15.02 9.67 1.58
C ASP A 91 13.94 9.16 2.56
N ASP A 92 12.77 9.81 2.59
CA ASP A 92 11.63 9.40 3.43
C ASP A 92 11.05 8.05 2.97
N GLU A 93 10.94 7.82 1.66
CA GLU A 93 10.47 6.54 1.11
C GLU A 93 11.47 5.41 1.37
N ARG A 94 12.77 5.69 1.29
CA ARG A 94 13.82 4.73 1.64
C ARG A 94 13.76 4.36 3.11
N ALA A 95 13.61 5.34 3.99
CA ALA A 95 13.46 5.11 5.42
C ALA A 95 12.21 4.26 5.71
N TYR A 96 11.07 4.62 5.11
CA TYR A 96 9.84 3.85 5.24
C TYR A 96 10.01 2.40 4.77
N LEU A 97 10.59 2.17 3.58
CA LEU A 97 10.76 0.82 3.05
C LEU A 97 11.78 -0.02 3.84
N LEU A 98 12.79 0.63 4.42
CA LEU A 98 13.74 -0.02 5.31
C LEU A 98 13.05 -0.50 6.60
N ASP A 99 12.30 0.37 7.26
CA ASP A 99 11.54 0.02 8.47
C ASP A 99 10.49 -1.06 8.18
N TYR A 100 9.80 -0.93 7.03
CA TYR A 100 8.85 -1.92 6.52
C TYR A 100 9.55 -3.28 6.37
N GLU A 101 10.68 -3.37 5.66
CA GLU A 101 11.37 -4.66 5.44
C GLU A 101 11.91 -5.30 6.71
N GLN A 102 12.42 -4.51 7.66
CA GLN A 102 12.91 -5.05 8.94
C GLN A 102 11.81 -5.84 9.67
N LEU A 103 10.57 -5.32 9.67
CA LEU A 103 9.41 -6.02 10.23
C LEU A 103 9.15 -7.35 9.50
N TRP A 104 9.30 -7.42 8.18
CA TRP A 104 9.07 -8.65 7.41
C TRP A 104 10.13 -9.70 7.60
N ILE A 105 11.39 -9.29 7.77
CA ILE A 105 12.48 -10.21 8.09
C ILE A 105 12.24 -10.85 9.46
N GLU A 106 11.79 -10.07 10.45
CA GLU A 106 11.42 -10.62 11.76
C GLU A 106 10.28 -11.65 11.65
N HIS A 107 9.30 -11.40 10.79
CA HIS A 107 8.18 -12.31 10.54
C HIS A 107 8.49 -13.45 9.54
N GLY A 108 9.66 -13.47 8.91
CA GLY A 108 10.03 -14.46 7.89
C GLY A 108 9.21 -14.39 6.61
N THR A 109 8.75 -13.20 6.23
CA THR A 109 7.88 -12.92 5.07
C THR A 109 8.57 -12.10 3.97
N ASN A 110 9.90 -11.97 4.07
CA ASN A 110 10.71 -11.32 3.05
C ASN A 110 10.71 -12.10 1.72
N VAL A 111 10.76 -11.38 0.59
CA VAL A 111 10.66 -11.98 -0.75
C VAL A 111 12.02 -12.06 -1.43
N THR A 112 12.69 -10.92 -1.63
CA THR A 112 14.07 -10.85 -2.13
C THR A 112 14.95 -10.04 -1.15
N HIS A 113 16.25 -9.96 -1.41
CA HIS A 113 17.17 -9.26 -0.51
C HIS A 113 17.01 -7.75 -0.64
N CYS A 114 16.75 -7.08 0.48
CA CYS A 114 16.66 -5.63 0.54
C CYS A 114 18.01 -4.96 0.41
N ALA A 115 18.16 -4.16 -0.65
CA ALA A 115 19.39 -3.43 -0.95
C ALA A 115 19.66 -2.22 -0.01
N LEU A 116 18.74 -1.91 0.90
CA LEU A 116 18.91 -0.86 1.92
C LEU A 116 19.38 -1.41 3.28
N LEU A 117 19.40 -2.73 3.45
CA LEU A 117 19.92 -3.45 4.62
C LEU A 117 21.35 -3.94 4.37
#